data_AF-S9Q134-F1
#
_entry.id   AF-S9Q134-F1
#
_cell.length_a   1.000
_cell.length_b   1.000
_cell.length_c   1.000
_cell.angle_alpha   90.00
_cell.angle_beta   90.00
_cell.angle_gamma   90.00
#
_symmetry.space_group_name_H-M   'P 1'
#
loop_
_entity.id
_entity.type
_entity.pdbx_description
1 polymer ?
#
loop_
_entity_poly.entity_id
_entity_poly.type
_entity_poly.pdbx_seq_one_letter_code
_entity_poly.pdbx_strand_id
1 'polypeptide(L)'
;MDGLFDDKPVQVTQVSSSQDSQLTVQFLKGNKPKKVTGTDLERLVLRFWLGENSPQQSALSHELRIRVSHVNGRDEYRVIHRRPDQTVWSHHCLNPPAEPPPRPTPPVDLRVSFLPGWSIDAKMAFVSADDSVVTMACRKGAIATCLDWKYAPWKQGASASGATAAEAFGACLQAKRAAFCIGSGDPRSFTKNGTPIVVGDREKQAASQNLGDPAFLEALWNPHGATCLNASNRRRKDDADVPAPDCALPQCTSPQSEWFMKASLSTSVLPQ
;
A
#
# COMPACT_ATOMS: atom_id res chain seq x y z
N MET A 1 -25.71 24.19 -14.42
CA MET A 1 -25.10 23.09 -15.21
C MET A 1 -25.84 21.82 -14.81
N ASP A 2 -27.07 21.68 -15.28
CA ASP A 2 -27.95 20.59 -14.88
C ASP A 2 -27.89 19.48 -15.92
N GLY A 3 -27.76 18.24 -15.46
CA GLY A 3 -27.78 17.06 -16.33
C GLY A 3 -26.43 16.37 -16.55
N LEU A 4 -25.40 16.57 -15.70
CA LEU A 4 -24.19 15.73 -15.76
C LEU A 4 -24.35 14.38 -15.01
N PHE A 5 -25.28 14.28 -14.06
CA PHE A 5 -25.20 13.31 -12.95
C PHE A 5 -26.50 12.52 -12.71
N ASP A 6 -27.00 11.81 -13.71
CA ASP A 6 -27.95 10.72 -13.40
C ASP A 6 -27.19 9.68 -12.58
N ASP A 7 -27.81 9.02 -11.60
CA ASP A 7 -27.23 7.92 -10.77
C ASP A 7 -26.73 6.69 -11.58
N LYS A 8 -26.62 6.83 -12.91
CA LYS A 8 -26.12 5.83 -13.84
C LYS A 8 -24.58 5.81 -13.83
N PRO A 9 -23.96 4.63 -13.82
CA PRO A 9 -22.51 4.53 -13.90
C PRO A 9 -21.93 5.13 -15.18
N VAL A 10 -20.73 5.68 -15.07
CA VAL A 10 -19.96 6.22 -16.20
C VAL A 10 -18.77 5.31 -16.55
N GLN A 11 -18.39 5.30 -17.83
CA GLN A 11 -17.19 4.61 -18.29
C GLN A 11 -15.97 5.51 -18.10
N VAL A 12 -15.09 5.14 -17.17
CA VAL A 12 -13.82 5.84 -16.91
C VAL A 12 -12.85 5.58 -18.05
N THR A 13 -12.20 6.64 -18.53
CA THR A 13 -11.15 6.56 -19.56
C THR A 13 -9.77 6.85 -19.00
N GLN A 14 -9.68 7.67 -17.95
CA GLN A 14 -8.42 8.00 -17.31
C GLN A 14 -8.67 8.45 -15.88
N VAL A 15 -7.74 8.12 -14.99
CA VAL A 15 -7.64 8.70 -13.65
C VAL A 15 -6.23 9.24 -13.47
N SER A 16 -6.10 10.42 -12.92
CA SER A 16 -4.81 11.02 -12.62
C SER A 16 -4.84 11.74 -11.27
N SER A 17 -3.67 11.97 -10.69
CA SER A 17 -3.53 12.75 -9.46
C SER A 17 -2.53 13.89 -9.69
N SER A 18 -2.82 15.07 -9.17
CA SER A 18 -1.87 16.18 -9.12
C SER A 18 -0.82 15.96 -8.01
N GLN A 19 0.20 16.84 -7.98
CA GLN A 19 1.21 16.86 -6.91
C GLN A 19 0.60 17.16 -5.53
N ASP A 20 -0.52 17.90 -5.49
CA ASP A 20 -1.26 18.21 -4.26
C ASP A 20 -2.27 17.13 -3.85
N SER A 21 -2.16 15.93 -4.45
CA SER A 21 -3.08 14.81 -4.24
C SER A 21 -4.52 15.09 -4.70
N GLN A 22 -4.71 16.02 -5.65
CA GLN A 22 -6.01 16.24 -6.24
C GLN A 22 -6.29 15.20 -7.34
N LEU A 23 -7.33 14.40 -7.13
CA LEU A 23 -7.75 13.35 -8.04
C LEU A 23 -8.58 13.94 -9.17
N THR A 24 -8.25 13.55 -10.39
CA THR A 24 -9.01 13.86 -11.60
C THR A 24 -9.53 12.56 -12.20
N VAL A 25 -10.82 12.52 -12.51
CA VAL A 25 -11.44 11.41 -13.24
C VAL A 25 -11.95 11.91 -14.58
N GLN A 26 -11.53 11.25 -15.65
CA GLN A 26 -12.03 11.43 -17.00
C GLN A 26 -12.93 10.26 -17.40
N PHE A 27 -14.04 10.56 -18.05
CA PHE A 27 -15.04 9.57 -18.44
C PHE A 27 -15.80 10.00 -19.70
N LEU A 28 -16.49 9.07 -20.35
CA LEU A 28 -17.36 9.36 -21.48
C LEU A 28 -18.81 9.54 -21.04
N LYS A 29 -19.47 10.59 -21.56
CA LYS A 29 -20.92 10.78 -21.47
C LYS A 29 -21.49 10.99 -22.87
N GLY A 30 -22.17 9.97 -23.41
CA GLY A 30 -22.67 9.99 -24.79
C GLY A 30 -21.56 10.25 -25.81
N ASN A 31 -20.44 9.52 -25.69
CA ASN A 31 -19.19 9.68 -26.46
C ASN A 31 -18.47 11.03 -26.33
N LYS A 32 -18.94 11.94 -25.48
CA LYS A 32 -18.23 13.19 -25.19
C LYS A 32 -17.35 13.00 -23.94
N PRO A 33 -16.04 13.27 -24.02
CA PRO A 33 -15.17 13.23 -22.85
C PRO A 33 -15.58 14.30 -21.85
N LYS A 34 -15.60 13.92 -20.58
CA LYS A 34 -15.86 14.76 -19.43
C LYS A 34 -14.76 14.55 -18.41
N LYS A 35 -14.49 15.57 -17.62
CA LYS A 35 -13.50 15.58 -16.55
C LYS A 35 -14.11 16.19 -15.30
N VAL A 36 -13.87 15.58 -14.16
CA VAL A 36 -14.24 16.12 -12.84
C VAL A 36 -13.08 15.99 -11.86
N THR A 37 -13.08 16.84 -10.85
CA THR A 37 -12.06 16.95 -9.80
C THR A 37 -12.69 17.47 -8.51
N GLY A 38 -11.99 17.34 -7.39
CA GLY A 38 -12.45 17.86 -6.09
C GLY A 38 -13.84 17.33 -5.72
N THR A 39 -14.69 18.20 -5.18
CA THR A 39 -16.05 17.82 -4.72
C THR A 39 -16.98 17.33 -5.84
N ASP A 40 -16.70 17.64 -7.11
CA ASP A 40 -17.50 17.11 -8.22
C ASP A 40 -17.36 15.59 -8.40
N LEU A 41 -16.30 14.98 -7.85
CA LEU A 41 -16.13 13.52 -7.80
C LEU A 41 -17.26 12.82 -7.02
N GLU A 42 -17.87 13.49 -6.05
CA GLU A 42 -18.93 12.90 -5.23
C GLU A 42 -20.20 12.60 -6.02
N ARG A 43 -20.34 13.24 -7.18
CA ARG A 43 -21.47 13.11 -8.09
C ARG A 43 -21.31 11.96 -9.07
N LEU A 44 -20.17 11.26 -9.06
CA LEU A 44 -19.93 10.10 -9.91
C LEU A 44 -20.30 8.80 -9.21
N VAL A 45 -20.95 7.91 -9.96
CA VAL A 45 -21.00 6.48 -9.68
C VAL A 45 -20.10 5.79 -10.71
N LEU A 46 -19.07 5.10 -10.26
CA LEU A 46 -18.21 4.32 -11.13
C LEU A 46 -18.63 2.86 -11.06
N ARG A 47 -18.66 2.15 -12.19
CA ARG A 47 -18.86 0.70 -12.21
C ARG A 47 -17.57 0.02 -12.58
N PHE A 48 -17.22 -1.00 -11.81
CA PHE A 48 -16.04 -1.83 -12.04
C PHE A 48 -16.43 -3.30 -11.91
N TRP A 49 -15.58 -4.18 -12.42
CA TRP A 49 -15.79 -5.62 -12.35
C TRP A 49 -14.66 -6.25 -11.53
N LEU A 50 -15.03 -7.07 -10.55
CA LEU A 50 -14.09 -7.92 -9.84
C LEU A 50 -14.02 -9.26 -10.58
N GLY A 51 -12.85 -9.55 -11.14
CA GLY A 51 -12.53 -10.84 -11.74
C GLY A 51 -11.01 -10.96 -11.83
N GLU A 52 -10.50 -12.13 -11.48
CA GLU A 52 -9.16 -12.53 -11.95
C GLU A 52 -9.21 -12.58 -13.49
N ASN A 53 -8.08 -12.43 -14.18
CA ASN A 53 -7.98 -12.42 -15.65
C ASN A 53 -8.42 -13.76 -16.34
N SER A 54 -9.26 -14.56 -15.69
CA SER A 54 -9.83 -15.80 -16.21
C SER A 54 -11.19 -15.55 -16.88
N PRO A 55 -11.35 -15.85 -18.17
CA PRO A 55 -12.57 -15.58 -18.95
C PRO A 55 -13.83 -16.39 -18.53
N GLN A 56 -13.79 -17.09 -17.40
CA GLN A 56 -14.84 -18.04 -16.97
C GLN A 56 -15.46 -17.73 -15.60
N GLN A 57 -15.00 -16.72 -14.86
CA GLN A 57 -15.70 -16.25 -13.67
C GLN A 57 -16.61 -15.07 -14.03
N SER A 58 -17.90 -15.20 -13.72
CA SER A 58 -18.88 -14.12 -13.84
C SER A 58 -18.36 -12.90 -13.09
N ALA A 59 -17.80 -11.94 -13.83
CA ALA A 59 -17.14 -10.79 -13.24
C ALA A 59 -18.14 -10.04 -12.37
N LEU A 60 -17.89 -9.99 -11.06
CA LEU A 60 -18.81 -9.40 -10.10
C LEU A 60 -18.77 -7.88 -10.25
N SER A 61 -19.78 -7.32 -10.93
CA SER A 61 -19.88 -5.88 -11.07
C SER A 61 -20.13 -5.23 -9.72
N HIS A 62 -19.45 -4.13 -9.46
CA HIS A 62 -19.59 -3.30 -8.27
C HIS A 62 -19.75 -1.84 -8.67
N GLU A 63 -20.46 -1.09 -7.84
CA GLU A 63 -20.57 0.36 -7.93
C GLU A 63 -19.69 1.00 -6.87
N LEU A 64 -19.01 2.07 -7.23
CA LEU A 64 -18.09 2.82 -6.38
C LEU A 64 -18.51 4.28 -6.35
N ARG A 65 -18.49 4.88 -5.15
CA ARG A 65 -18.59 6.33 -4.96
C ARG A 65 -17.38 6.82 -4.19
N ILE A 66 -16.91 7.99 -4.60
CA ILE A 66 -15.85 8.73 -3.91
C ILE A 66 -16.53 9.79 -3.04
N ARG A 67 -16.04 9.95 -1.82
CA ARG A 67 -16.37 11.07 -0.92
C ARG A 67 -15.12 11.89 -0.75
N VAL A 68 -15.26 13.20 -0.80
CA VAL A 68 -14.15 14.16 -0.76
C VAL A 68 -14.34 15.04 0.46
N SER A 69 -13.25 15.28 1.17
CA SER A 69 -13.25 16.20 2.30
C SER A 69 -12.01 17.07 2.19
N HIS A 70 -12.18 18.38 2.25
CA HIS A 70 -11.05 19.31 2.14
C HIS A 70 -10.50 19.61 3.53
N VAL A 71 -9.25 19.22 3.80
CA VAL A 71 -8.60 19.32 5.11
C VAL A 71 -7.23 19.97 4.94
N ASN A 72 -7.00 21.09 5.62
CA ASN A 72 -5.71 21.81 5.61
C ASN A 72 -5.15 22.07 4.20
N GLY A 73 -6.00 22.49 3.25
CA GLY A 73 -5.58 22.80 1.89
C GLY A 73 -5.42 21.58 0.97
N ARG A 74 -5.82 20.38 1.40
CA ARG A 74 -5.71 19.15 0.61
C ARG A 74 -7.03 18.36 0.59
N ASP A 75 -7.24 17.64 -0.49
CA ASP A 75 -8.38 16.74 -0.62
C ASP A 75 -8.06 15.38 0.01
N GLU A 76 -8.90 14.95 0.95
CA GLU A 76 -8.90 13.62 1.52
C GLU A 76 -10.08 12.82 0.94
N TYR A 77 -9.81 11.58 0.52
CA TYR A 77 -10.82 10.73 -0.12
C TYR A 77 -11.27 9.62 0.81
N ARG A 78 -12.56 9.27 0.73
CA ARG A 78 -13.10 8.00 1.24
C ARG A 78 -13.81 7.31 0.11
N VAL A 79 -13.69 5.99 0.04
CA VAL A 79 -14.35 5.18 -0.98
C VAL A 79 -15.41 4.30 -0.34
N ILE A 80 -16.60 4.30 -0.92
CA ILE A 80 -17.66 3.35 -0.61
C ILE A 80 -18.01 2.56 -1.85
N HIS A 81 -18.40 1.31 -1.67
CA HIS A 81 -18.76 0.41 -2.75
C HIS A 81 -19.94 -0.48 -2.37
N ARG A 82 -20.61 -1.03 -3.37
CA ARG A 82 -21.68 -2.02 -3.20
C ARG A 82 -21.79 -2.88 -4.46
N ARG A 83 -22.46 -4.01 -4.37
CA ARG A 83 -22.96 -4.69 -5.57
C ARG A 83 -24.23 -3.99 -6.08
N PRO A 84 -24.52 -3.97 -7.39
CA PRO A 84 -25.69 -3.28 -7.95
C PRO A 84 -27.04 -3.78 -7.42
N ASP A 85 -27.11 -5.03 -6.97
CA ASP A 85 -28.29 -5.65 -6.35
C ASP A 85 -28.48 -5.26 -4.88
N GLN A 86 -27.50 -4.57 -4.28
CA GLN A 86 -27.52 -4.16 -2.88
C GLN A 86 -27.87 -2.67 -2.73
N THR A 87 -28.56 -2.35 -1.65
CA THR A 87 -28.89 -0.96 -1.28
C THR A 87 -27.86 -0.35 -0.34
N VAL A 88 -27.20 -1.19 0.46
CA VAL A 88 -26.22 -0.79 1.49
C VAL A 88 -24.86 -0.53 0.85
N TRP A 89 -24.28 0.61 1.19
CA TRP A 89 -22.91 0.97 0.81
C TRP A 89 -21.92 0.56 1.90
N SER A 90 -20.85 -0.11 1.51
CA SER A 90 -19.76 -0.53 2.38
C SER A 90 -18.53 0.33 2.18
N HIS A 91 -17.87 0.74 3.26
CA HIS A 91 -16.61 1.46 3.17
C HIS A 91 -15.48 0.53 2.70
N HIS A 92 -14.69 0.99 1.73
CA HIS A 92 -13.57 0.21 1.18
C HIS A 92 -12.52 -0.14 2.24
N CYS A 93 -12.22 0.80 3.14
CA CYS A 93 -11.19 0.64 4.19
C CYS A 93 -11.74 0.18 5.54
N LEU A 94 -12.99 -0.25 5.58
CA LEU A 94 -13.54 -0.86 6.77
C LEU A 94 -13.19 -2.34 6.77
N ASN A 95 -12.21 -2.72 7.58
CA ASN A 95 -12.08 -4.11 8.01
C ASN A 95 -13.04 -4.34 9.17
N PRO A 96 -14.10 -5.15 9.03
CA PRO A 96 -14.88 -5.56 10.18
C PRO A 96 -13.94 -6.35 11.12
N PRO A 97 -13.91 -6.02 12.42
CA PRO A 97 -13.09 -6.79 13.35
C PRO A 97 -13.62 -8.23 13.40
N ALA A 98 -12.71 -9.21 13.35
CA ALA A 98 -13.05 -10.64 13.43
C ALA A 98 -13.67 -11.02 14.79
N GLU A 99 -13.38 -10.23 15.83
CA GLU A 99 -13.89 -10.37 17.19
C GLU A 99 -14.04 -8.98 17.83
N PRO A 100 -14.96 -8.78 18.79
CA PRO A 100 -15.06 -7.51 19.51
C PRO A 100 -13.72 -7.17 20.18
N PRO A 101 -13.19 -5.95 19.98
CA PRO A 101 -11.89 -5.58 20.53
C PRO A 101 -11.96 -5.51 22.06
N PRO A 102 -10.94 -6.00 22.80
CA PRO A 102 -10.90 -5.95 24.27
C PRO A 102 -10.76 -4.52 24.85
N ARG A 103 -10.66 -3.50 23.99
CA ARG A 103 -10.51 -2.09 24.34
C ARG A 103 -11.33 -1.22 23.38
N PRO A 104 -11.70 0.03 23.77
CA PRO A 104 -12.31 0.96 22.85
C PRO A 104 -11.42 1.12 21.62
N THR A 105 -11.91 0.71 20.46
CA THR A 105 -11.17 0.90 19.21
C THR A 105 -11.12 2.38 18.89
N PRO A 106 -9.93 2.97 18.66
CA PRO A 106 -9.86 4.30 18.09
C PRO A 106 -10.64 4.34 16.77
N PRO A 107 -11.14 5.52 16.35
CA PRO A 107 -11.91 5.64 15.12
C PRO A 107 -11.20 4.99 13.94
N VAL A 108 -11.94 4.19 13.16
CA VAL A 108 -11.40 3.56 11.94
C VAL A 108 -11.07 4.68 10.95
N ASP A 109 -9.84 4.67 10.44
CA ASP A 109 -9.43 5.62 9.40
C ASP A 109 -9.87 5.07 8.05
N LEU A 110 -10.91 5.68 7.48
CA LEU A 110 -11.55 5.24 6.24
C LEU A 110 -10.94 5.90 4.99
N ARG A 111 -9.86 6.67 5.15
CA ARG A 111 -9.27 7.45 4.06
C ARG A 111 -8.53 6.55 3.08
N VAL A 112 -8.61 6.94 1.81
CA VAL A 112 -8.03 6.23 0.66
C VAL A 112 -7.06 7.14 -0.07
N SER A 113 -5.91 6.58 -0.43
CA SER A 113 -4.94 7.16 -1.37
C SER A 113 -5.07 6.46 -2.71
N PHE A 114 -4.92 7.22 -3.80
CA PHE A 114 -4.93 6.72 -5.17
C PHE A 114 -3.54 6.80 -5.77
N LEU A 115 -3.11 5.72 -6.42
CA LEU A 115 -1.84 5.62 -7.15
C LEU A 115 -2.15 5.24 -8.61
N PRO A 116 -2.47 6.20 -9.48
CA PRO A 116 -2.60 5.97 -10.91
C PRO A 116 -1.26 5.55 -11.53
N GLY A 117 -1.28 4.65 -12.52
CA GLY A 117 -0.08 4.24 -13.24
C GLY A 117 0.75 3.15 -12.54
N TRP A 118 0.27 2.63 -11.41
CA TRP A 118 0.99 1.63 -10.62
C TRP A 118 0.06 0.50 -10.23
N SER A 119 0.44 -0.72 -10.62
CA SER A 119 -0.17 -1.97 -10.18
C SER A 119 0.60 -2.52 -8.99
N ILE A 120 -0.12 -2.86 -7.93
CA ILE A 120 0.44 -3.53 -6.75
C ILE A 120 -0.36 -4.81 -6.52
N ASP A 121 0.33 -5.96 -6.59
CA ASP A 121 -0.29 -7.24 -6.28
C ASP A 121 -0.77 -7.27 -4.83
N ALA A 122 -2.05 -7.55 -4.60
CA ALA A 122 -2.66 -7.47 -3.27
C ALA A 122 -2.10 -8.51 -2.28
N LYS A 123 -1.53 -9.62 -2.78
CA LYS A 123 -1.02 -10.76 -2.00
C LYS A 123 0.49 -10.73 -1.89
N MET A 124 1.19 -10.55 -3.01
CA MET A 124 2.64 -10.55 -3.11
C MET A 124 3.27 -9.17 -2.92
N ALA A 125 2.50 -8.08 -3.08
CA ALA A 125 2.99 -6.69 -3.10
C ALA A 125 4.10 -6.44 -4.12
N PHE A 126 4.12 -7.20 -5.22
CA PHE A 126 4.94 -6.86 -6.37
C PHE A 126 4.42 -5.58 -7.03
N VAL A 127 5.36 -4.71 -7.39
CA VAL A 127 5.10 -3.37 -7.91
C VAL A 127 5.48 -3.35 -9.39
N SER A 128 4.55 -2.94 -10.25
CA SER A 128 4.82 -2.70 -11.65
C SER A 128 4.15 -1.41 -12.12
N ALA A 129 4.79 -0.71 -13.06
CA ALA A 129 4.15 0.40 -13.76
C ALA A 129 3.10 -0.13 -14.74
N ASP A 130 1.92 0.47 -14.74
CA ASP A 130 0.82 0.16 -15.66
C ASP A 130 -0.13 1.37 -15.72
N ASP A 131 -0.06 2.12 -16.81
CA ASP A 131 -0.84 3.35 -17.03
C ASP A 131 -2.36 3.10 -17.18
N SER A 132 -2.77 1.84 -17.32
CA SER A 132 -4.19 1.46 -17.43
C SER A 132 -4.86 1.23 -16.08
N VAL A 133 -4.10 1.20 -14.98
CA VAL A 133 -4.63 0.88 -13.65
C VAL A 133 -4.51 2.03 -12.64
N VAL A 134 -5.34 1.93 -11.61
CA VAL A 134 -5.28 2.79 -10.44
C VAL A 134 -5.31 1.93 -9.20
N THR A 135 -4.24 1.96 -8.42
CA THR A 135 -4.27 1.30 -7.11
C THR A 135 -4.94 2.20 -6.09
N MET A 136 -5.91 1.65 -5.36
CA MET A 136 -6.51 2.27 -4.18
C MET A 136 -5.91 1.66 -2.92
N ALA A 137 -5.54 2.50 -1.96
CA ALA A 137 -4.92 2.06 -0.72
C ALA A 137 -5.51 2.75 0.49
N CYS A 138 -5.83 1.98 1.53
CA CYS A 138 -6.21 2.55 2.82
C CYS A 138 -5.04 3.28 3.45
N ARG A 139 -5.30 4.46 4.06
CA ARG A 139 -4.27 5.34 4.62
C ARG A 139 -3.37 4.65 5.65
N LYS A 140 -3.94 3.76 6.47
CA LYS A 140 -3.18 2.95 7.45
C LYS A 140 -2.57 1.66 6.88
N GLY A 141 -2.86 1.35 5.61
CA GLY A 141 -2.30 0.21 4.88
C GLY A 141 -0.86 0.43 4.45
N ALA A 142 -0.22 -0.63 3.94
CA ALA A 142 1.21 -0.61 3.60
C ALA A 142 1.55 0.41 2.51
N ILE A 143 0.76 0.44 1.43
CA ILE A 143 0.94 1.33 0.27
C ILE A 143 1.00 2.79 0.70
N ALA A 144 -0.04 3.30 1.36
CA ALA A 144 -0.11 4.69 1.78
C ALA A 144 0.96 5.03 2.84
N THR A 145 1.22 4.12 3.79
CA THR A 145 2.28 4.31 4.80
C THR A 145 3.67 4.46 4.14
N CYS A 146 3.96 3.66 3.11
CA CYS A 146 5.24 3.73 2.41
C CYS A 146 5.42 5.03 1.61
N LEU A 147 4.33 5.56 1.03
CA LEU A 147 4.34 6.89 0.44
C LEU A 147 4.60 7.98 1.50
N ASP A 148 4.00 7.87 2.68
CA ASP A 148 4.22 8.79 3.81
C ASP A 148 5.68 8.74 4.30
N TRP A 149 6.28 7.54 4.32
CA TRP A 149 7.71 7.31 4.57
C TRP A 149 8.63 7.73 3.41
N LYS A 150 8.06 8.37 2.38
CA LYS A 150 8.77 8.97 1.23
C LYS A 150 9.34 7.98 0.22
N TYR A 151 8.87 6.73 0.21
CA TYR A 151 9.20 5.72 -0.80
C TYR A 151 8.24 5.77 -2.00
N ALA A 152 8.09 6.92 -2.64
CA ALA A 152 7.22 7.01 -3.82
C ALA A 152 7.89 6.33 -5.05
N PRO A 153 7.21 5.41 -5.75
CA PRO A 153 7.83 4.60 -6.81
C PRO A 153 8.18 5.38 -8.09
N TRP A 154 7.63 6.60 -8.24
CA TRP A 154 7.91 7.53 -9.35
C TRP A 154 9.02 8.54 -9.06
N LYS A 155 9.70 8.47 -7.90
CA LYS A 155 10.82 9.36 -7.62
C LYS A 155 11.98 9.09 -8.58
N GLN A 156 12.56 10.16 -9.11
CA GLN A 156 13.77 10.08 -9.92
C GLN A 156 15.00 9.90 -9.03
N GLY A 157 15.95 9.10 -9.49
CA GLY A 157 17.19 8.78 -8.78
C GLY A 157 17.23 7.34 -8.26
N ALA A 158 18.37 6.68 -8.44
CA ALA A 158 18.67 5.46 -7.70
C ALA A 158 18.98 5.84 -6.26
N SER A 159 18.51 5.02 -5.31
CA SER A 159 18.99 5.10 -3.93
C SER A 159 20.51 4.88 -3.87
N ALA A 160 21.15 5.27 -2.76
CA ALA A 160 22.58 4.96 -2.55
C ALA A 160 22.93 3.44 -2.64
N SER A 161 21.94 2.53 -2.58
CA SER A 161 22.15 1.09 -2.82
C SER A 161 22.08 0.68 -4.30
N GLY A 162 21.80 1.61 -5.22
CA GLY A 162 21.58 1.33 -6.64
C GLY A 162 20.16 0.85 -6.97
N ALA A 163 19.31 0.65 -5.96
CA ALA A 163 17.91 0.26 -6.18
C ALA A 163 17.09 1.41 -6.77
N THR A 164 16.22 1.07 -7.71
CA THR A 164 15.21 1.97 -8.29
C THR A 164 14.19 2.39 -7.23
N ALA A 165 13.49 3.50 -7.48
CA ALA A 165 12.42 3.96 -6.58
C ALA A 165 11.29 2.91 -6.43
N ALA A 166 10.97 2.16 -7.49
CA ALA A 166 9.99 1.08 -7.45
C ALA A 166 10.46 -0.09 -6.57
N GLU A 167 11.73 -0.46 -6.63
CA GLU A 167 12.30 -1.51 -5.77
C GLU A 167 12.34 -1.08 -4.29
N ALA A 168 12.72 0.17 -4.03
CA ALA A 168 12.68 0.72 -2.67
C ALA A 168 11.25 0.76 -2.11
N PHE A 169 10.27 1.11 -2.95
CA PHE A 169 8.85 1.05 -2.58
C PHE A 169 8.40 -0.38 -2.31
N GLY A 170 8.73 -1.33 -3.19
CA GLY A 170 8.44 -2.76 -2.99
C GLY A 170 9.04 -3.29 -1.68
N ALA A 171 10.31 -2.96 -1.40
CA ALA A 171 10.96 -3.29 -0.13
C ALA A 171 10.21 -2.71 1.08
N CYS A 172 9.77 -1.46 0.98
CA CYS A 172 8.94 -0.84 2.02
C CYS A 172 7.61 -1.59 2.22
N LEU A 173 6.95 -2.01 1.14
CA LEU A 173 5.70 -2.78 1.26
C LEU A 173 5.93 -4.07 2.05
N GLN A 174 6.99 -4.83 1.73
CA GLN A 174 7.31 -6.06 2.47
C GLN A 174 7.68 -5.77 3.92
N ALA A 175 8.50 -4.75 4.15
CA ALA A 175 8.91 -4.34 5.48
C ALA A 175 7.73 -3.89 6.34
N LYS A 176 6.80 -3.11 5.80
CA LYS A 176 5.60 -2.63 6.52
C LYS A 176 4.65 -3.77 6.84
N ARG A 177 4.58 -4.79 5.99
CA ARG A 177 3.82 -6.03 6.21
C ARG A 177 4.53 -7.00 7.15
N ALA A 178 5.84 -6.86 7.31
CA ALA A 178 6.73 -7.91 7.82
C ALA A 178 6.58 -9.20 6.99
N ALA A 179 6.49 -9.10 5.67
CA ALA A 179 6.35 -10.25 4.77
C ALA A 179 7.75 -10.82 4.45
N PHE A 180 8.27 -11.64 5.38
CA PHE A 180 9.66 -12.10 5.34
C PHE A 180 9.96 -13.00 4.13
N CYS A 181 8.99 -13.79 3.66
CA CYS A 181 9.23 -15.01 2.89
C CYS A 181 8.66 -14.99 1.47
N ILE A 182 8.45 -13.78 0.92
CA ILE A 182 7.84 -13.57 -0.40
C ILE A 182 8.63 -14.28 -1.51
N GLY A 183 9.96 -14.26 -1.44
CA GLY A 183 10.86 -14.92 -2.40
C GLY A 183 10.74 -16.45 -2.41
N SER A 184 10.28 -17.05 -1.31
CA SER A 184 9.97 -18.48 -1.21
C SER A 184 8.51 -18.79 -1.58
N GLY A 185 7.71 -17.77 -1.94
CA GLY A 185 6.30 -17.92 -2.30
C GLY A 185 5.31 -17.79 -1.14
N ASP A 186 5.75 -17.43 0.07
CA ASP A 186 4.88 -17.24 1.22
C ASP A 186 4.47 -15.74 1.37
N PRO A 187 3.18 -15.41 1.14
CA PRO A 187 2.68 -14.04 1.17
C PRO A 187 2.23 -13.56 2.56
N ARG A 188 2.39 -14.39 3.60
CA ARG A 188 1.90 -14.05 4.94
C ARG A 188 2.54 -12.76 5.45
N SER A 189 1.71 -11.96 6.12
CA SER A 189 2.04 -10.66 6.68
C SER A 189 1.92 -10.74 8.19
N PHE A 190 2.99 -10.43 8.92
CA PHE A 190 3.06 -10.59 10.37
C PHE A 190 2.92 -9.28 11.17
N THR A 191 2.78 -8.15 10.48
CA THR A 191 2.49 -6.87 11.14
C THR A 191 1.02 -6.75 11.52
N LYS A 192 0.73 -6.50 12.80
CA LYS A 192 -0.63 -6.14 13.27
C LYS A 192 -0.79 -4.62 13.35
N ASN A 193 -2.05 -4.15 13.26
CA ASN A 193 -2.38 -2.73 13.43
C ASN A 193 -1.82 -2.19 14.76
N GLY A 194 -1.24 -0.99 14.69
CA GLY A 194 -0.65 -0.31 15.86
C GLY A 194 0.79 -0.75 16.20
N THR A 195 1.38 -1.72 15.50
CA THR A 195 2.78 -2.12 15.70
C THR A 195 3.71 -0.96 15.32
N PRO A 196 4.53 -0.43 16.25
CA PRO A 196 5.56 0.56 15.94
C PRO A 196 6.64 -0.05 15.03
N ILE A 197 7.14 0.73 14.07
CA ILE A 197 8.19 0.28 13.15
C ILE A 197 9.23 1.39 13.07
N VAL A 198 10.47 1.07 13.40
CA VAL A 198 11.62 1.94 13.14
C VAL A 198 12.13 1.58 11.76
N VAL A 199 12.13 2.56 10.86
CA VAL A 199 12.57 2.40 9.47
C VAL A 199 13.89 3.12 9.30
N GLY A 200 14.89 2.41 8.81
CA GLY A 200 16.15 2.99 8.34
C GLY A 200 16.35 2.66 6.87
N ASP A 201 16.77 3.63 6.06
CA ASP A 201 17.38 3.35 4.76
C ASP A 201 18.90 3.37 4.90
N ARG A 202 19.61 2.81 3.93
CA ARG A 202 21.08 2.77 3.93
C ARG A 202 21.71 4.16 4.09
N GLU A 203 21.05 5.21 3.61
CA GLU A 203 21.47 6.62 3.76
C GLU A 203 21.32 7.11 5.21
N LYS A 204 20.22 6.81 5.88
CA LYS A 204 19.97 7.11 7.31
C LYS A 204 20.77 6.21 8.25
N GLN A 205 21.13 5.00 7.83
CA GLN A 205 22.05 4.14 8.57
C GLN A 205 23.47 4.71 8.58
N ALA A 206 23.94 5.31 7.48
CA ALA A 206 25.22 5.99 7.44
C ALA A 206 25.22 7.29 8.28
N ALA A 207 24.07 7.97 8.37
CA ALA A 207 23.93 9.23 9.10
C ALA A 207 23.60 9.07 10.61
N SER A 208 23.15 7.90 11.07
CA SER A 208 22.84 7.66 12.49
C SER A 208 23.76 6.58 13.07
N GLN A 209 24.51 6.96 14.10
CA GLN A 209 25.59 6.14 14.68
C GLN A 209 25.15 4.78 15.25
N ASN A 210 23.84 4.51 15.35
CA ASN A 210 23.28 3.29 15.96
C ASN A 210 22.39 2.44 15.02
N LEU A 211 21.96 2.94 13.86
CA LEU A 211 21.17 2.13 12.89
C LEU A 211 22.06 1.31 11.94
N GLY A 212 23.36 1.56 11.95
CA GLY A 212 24.36 0.79 11.21
C GLY A 212 24.86 -0.47 11.94
N ASP A 213 24.51 -0.65 13.22
CA ASP A 213 24.87 -1.87 13.97
C ASP A 213 23.87 -2.99 13.64
N PRO A 214 24.31 -4.07 12.99
CA PRO A 214 23.45 -5.21 12.66
C PRO A 214 22.77 -5.83 13.88
N ALA A 215 23.30 -5.63 15.10
CA ALA A 215 22.72 -6.16 16.33
C ALA A 215 21.33 -5.59 16.70
N PHE A 216 20.93 -4.43 16.17
CA PHE A 216 19.61 -3.83 16.42
C PHE A 216 18.63 -3.96 15.26
N LEU A 217 19.11 -4.45 14.11
CA LEU A 217 18.26 -4.71 12.96
C LEU A 217 17.23 -5.78 13.31
N GLU A 218 15.99 -5.57 12.90
CA GLU A 218 15.01 -6.62 12.74
C GLU A 218 15.31 -7.40 11.47
N ALA A 219 15.35 -6.70 10.33
CA ALA A 219 15.57 -7.31 9.02
C ALA A 219 16.04 -6.28 8.00
N LEU A 220 16.68 -6.78 6.96
CA LEU A 220 16.89 -6.05 5.71
C LEU A 220 15.93 -6.53 4.64
N TRP A 221 15.48 -5.62 3.79
CA TRP A 221 14.33 -5.81 2.91
C TRP A 221 14.64 -5.48 1.47
N ASN A 222 14.10 -6.29 0.56
CA ASN A 222 14.00 -6.02 -0.86
C ASN A 222 12.55 -6.31 -1.35
N PRO A 223 12.22 -6.10 -2.63
CA PRO A 223 10.87 -6.38 -3.16
C PRO A 223 10.38 -7.82 -2.96
N HIS A 224 11.29 -8.78 -2.76
CA HIS A 224 11.03 -10.20 -2.58
C HIS A 224 11.03 -10.63 -1.11
N GLY A 225 10.95 -9.70 -0.16
CA GLY A 225 10.85 -10.00 1.26
C GLY A 225 12.12 -9.65 2.01
N ALA A 226 12.39 -10.37 3.10
CA ALA A 226 13.59 -10.14 3.89
C ALA A 226 14.79 -10.84 3.27
N THR A 227 15.93 -10.17 3.23
CA THR A 227 17.21 -10.75 2.80
C THR A 227 17.99 -11.35 3.98
N CYS A 228 17.71 -10.86 5.19
CA CYS A 228 18.18 -11.38 6.47
C CYS A 228 17.15 -11.04 7.56
N LEU A 229 17.18 -11.76 8.68
CA LEU A 229 16.28 -11.56 9.81
C LEU A 229 16.96 -11.90 11.13
N ASN A 230 16.97 -10.96 12.07
CA ASN A 230 17.33 -11.21 13.46
C ASN A 230 16.07 -11.53 14.27
N ALA A 231 15.83 -12.82 14.50
CA ALA A 231 14.58 -13.30 15.12
C ALA A 231 14.34 -12.71 16.53
N SER A 232 15.40 -12.41 17.27
CA SER A 232 15.37 -11.76 18.60
C SER A 232 14.88 -10.32 18.57
N ASN A 233 15.03 -9.64 17.44
CA ASN A 233 14.66 -8.24 17.21
C ASN A 233 13.39 -8.09 16.39
N ARG A 234 12.61 -9.16 16.20
CA ARG A 234 11.30 -9.06 15.56
C ARG A 234 10.41 -8.09 16.32
N ARG A 235 9.70 -7.23 15.59
CA ARG A 235 8.71 -6.29 16.14
C ARG A 235 7.55 -7.00 16.87
N ARG A 236 7.39 -8.31 16.64
CA ARG A 236 6.44 -9.21 17.31
C ARG A 236 7.17 -10.46 17.79
N LYS A 237 7.27 -10.61 19.12
CA LYS A 237 7.88 -11.78 19.77
C LYS A 237 6.87 -12.87 20.12
N ASP A 238 5.59 -12.55 20.07
CA ASP A 238 4.47 -13.41 20.43
C ASP A 238 4.02 -14.35 19.30
N ASP A 239 4.67 -14.27 18.13
CA ASP A 239 4.40 -15.12 16.97
C ASP A 239 5.55 -16.12 16.80
N ALA A 240 5.37 -17.33 17.34
CA ALA A 240 6.40 -18.36 17.38
C ALA A 240 6.67 -18.99 15.99
N ASP A 241 5.70 -18.92 15.08
CA ASP A 241 5.74 -19.56 13.76
C ASP A 241 6.33 -18.66 12.65
N VAL A 242 7.19 -17.71 13.03
CA VAL A 242 7.74 -16.69 12.11
C VAL A 242 9.29 -16.64 12.15
N PRO A 243 9.99 -16.72 11.01
CA PRO A 243 9.44 -16.99 9.69
C PRO A 243 8.92 -18.43 9.59
N ALA A 244 8.21 -18.72 8.51
CA ALA A 244 7.77 -20.07 8.18
C ALA A 244 8.95 -21.07 8.25
N PRO A 245 8.74 -22.34 8.64
CA PRO A 245 9.83 -23.33 8.74
C PRO A 245 10.64 -23.53 7.45
N ASP A 246 10.01 -23.32 6.29
CA ASP A 246 10.59 -23.38 4.94
C ASP A 246 11.27 -22.07 4.50
N CYS A 247 11.26 -21.05 5.35
CA CYS A 247 11.84 -19.74 5.10
C CYS A 247 13.07 -19.52 5.99
N ALA A 248 14.15 -20.23 5.66
CA ALA A 248 15.44 -20.09 6.33
C ALA A 248 16.14 -18.80 5.89
N LEU A 249 16.02 -17.74 6.70
CA LEU A 249 16.72 -16.47 6.48
C LEU A 249 18.00 -16.41 7.30
N PRO A 250 19.12 -15.92 6.73
CA PRO A 250 20.34 -15.70 7.49
C PRO A 250 20.15 -14.60 8.54
N GLN A 251 20.94 -14.64 9.61
CA GLN A 251 21.03 -13.51 10.54
C GLN A 251 21.63 -12.29 9.84
N CYS A 252 21.19 -11.10 10.24
CA CYS A 252 21.76 -9.86 9.74
C CYS A 252 23.12 -9.61 10.41
N THR A 253 24.20 -10.05 9.76
CA THR A 253 25.62 -9.86 10.14
C THR A 253 26.40 -8.93 9.20
N SER A 254 27.17 -7.98 9.75
CA SER A 254 28.07 -7.04 9.04
C SER A 254 27.51 -6.22 7.84
N PRO A 255 27.77 -4.91 7.77
CA PRO A 255 27.41 -4.08 6.60
C PRO A 255 28.04 -4.47 5.26
N GLN A 256 29.01 -5.40 5.25
CA GLN A 256 29.76 -5.80 4.05
C GLN A 256 29.26 -7.09 3.40
N SER A 257 28.24 -7.73 3.96
CA SER A 257 27.70 -8.99 3.42
C SER A 257 26.91 -8.76 2.12
N GLU A 258 26.83 -9.80 1.28
CA GLU A 258 26.16 -9.75 -0.03
C GLU A 258 24.68 -9.35 0.07
N TRP A 259 23.97 -9.82 1.09
CA TRP A 259 22.55 -9.49 1.31
C TRP A 259 22.35 -8.06 1.84
N PHE A 260 23.34 -7.46 2.48
CA PHE A 260 23.33 -6.04 2.87
C PHE A 260 23.37 -5.14 1.63
N MET A 261 24.13 -5.55 0.62
CA MET A 261 24.23 -4.82 -0.65
C MET A 261 22.96 -4.91 -1.51
N LYS A 262 22.17 -5.99 -1.36
CA LYS A 262 20.92 -6.22 -2.11
C LYS A 262 19.69 -5.59 -1.46
N ALA A 263 19.81 -5.05 -0.25
CA ALA A 263 18.70 -4.47 0.47
C ALA A 263 18.52 -2.98 0.14
N SER A 264 17.26 -2.57 0.04
CA SER A 264 16.88 -1.17 -0.22
C SER A 264 16.36 -0.49 1.04
N LEU A 265 16.06 -1.26 2.09
CA LEU A 265 15.46 -0.78 3.32
C LEU A 265 15.81 -1.70 4.49
N SER A 266 15.83 -1.13 5.69
CA SER A 266 15.98 -1.84 6.96
C SER A 266 14.86 -1.48 7.93
N THR A 267 14.54 -2.43 8.80
CA THR A 267 13.76 -2.13 10.01
C THR A 267 14.54 -2.55 11.24
N SER A 268 14.27 -1.86 12.34
CA SER A 268 14.94 -2.07 13.63
C SER A 268 13.93 -2.04 14.77
N VAL A 269 14.37 -2.50 15.94
CA VAL A 269 13.73 -2.17 17.21
C VAL A 269 14.39 -0.92 17.80
N LEU A 270 13.64 -0.15 18.59
CA LEU A 270 14.27 0.92 19.38
C LEU A 270 15.24 0.28 20.37
N PRO A 271 16.43 0.88 20.61
CA PRO A 271 17.27 0.48 21.73
C PRO A 271 16.45 0.56 23.02
N GLN A 272 16.51 -0.47 23.85
CA GLN A 272 15.90 -0.46 25.18
C GLN A 272 16.76 0.31 26.16
#